data_AF-A0A8H6YU43-F1
#
_entry.id   AF-A0A8H6YU43-F1
#
_cell.length_a   1.000
_cell.length_b   1.000
_cell.length_c   1.000
_cell.angle_alpha   90.00
_cell.angle_beta   90.00
_cell.angle_gamma   90.00
#
_symmetry.space_group_name_H-M   'P 1'
#
loop_
_entity.id
_entity.type
_entity.pdbx_description
1 polymer ?
#
loop_
_entity_poly.entity_id
_entity_poly.type
_entity_poly.pdbx_seq_one_letter_code
_entity_poly.pdbx_strand_id
1 'polypeptide(L)'
;MAVDHLIKIQTIRPLLTLTSLTEIFLSLPWIDLGNDDLEQIALHLPLLTNLTLTSHGLLPPPRITLRGLVRLFEHCALRFLDIVIDTGDNVPELEFTLPAELSQNLTRNARRLNYLDLGNSRIGPTKVESIATFLSEMVPRLTTLTAWTRNIEDVYLDPVPQPSSSRMLWKQVADMYGQLTLHEQSPTNLCSWKGFNMVVNVKPGIVEAKYYTLLFFQLAAEQVMIIARRVAMCFINSSSLLVIRTLMV
;
A
#
# COMPACT_ATOMS: atom_id res chain seq x y z
N MET A 1 -5.16 2.63 -24.54
CA MET A 1 -6.35 3.06 -23.76
C MET A 1 -5.88 4.08 -22.74
N ALA A 2 -6.51 5.25 -22.66
CA ALA A 2 -6.13 6.29 -21.70
C ALA A 2 -6.52 5.83 -20.27
N VAL A 3 -5.56 5.89 -19.35
CA VAL A 3 -5.75 5.51 -17.95
C VAL A 3 -6.32 6.72 -17.19
N ASP A 4 -7.58 7.07 -17.46
CA ASP A 4 -8.24 8.25 -16.86
C ASP A 4 -8.62 8.07 -15.37
N HIS A 5 -8.16 7.00 -14.73
CA HIS A 5 -8.54 6.63 -13.36
C HIS A 5 -7.32 6.44 -12.45
N LEU A 6 -6.29 7.26 -12.66
CA LEU A 6 -5.12 7.30 -11.79
C LEU A 6 -5.49 7.96 -10.46
N ILE A 7 -5.37 7.22 -9.37
CA ILE A 7 -5.57 7.79 -8.03
C ILE A 7 -4.33 8.60 -7.67
N LYS A 8 -4.54 9.88 -7.41
CA LYS A 8 -3.51 10.80 -6.94
C LYS A 8 -3.80 11.23 -5.51
N ILE A 9 -2.84 11.90 -4.88
CA ILE A 9 -3.02 12.45 -3.54
C ILE A 9 -4.26 13.35 -3.42
N GLN A 10 -4.69 14.03 -4.50
CA GLN A 10 -5.90 14.86 -4.49
C GLN A 10 -7.16 14.05 -4.18
N THR A 11 -7.20 12.77 -4.56
CA THR A 11 -8.31 11.86 -4.26
C THR A 11 -8.33 11.47 -2.79
N ILE A 12 -7.16 11.37 -2.15
CA ILE A 12 -7.00 10.97 -0.74
C ILE A 12 -7.08 12.20 0.20
N ARG A 13 -6.82 13.41 -0.31
CA ARG A 13 -6.77 14.65 0.48
C ARG A 13 -7.97 14.86 1.42
N PRO A 14 -9.23 14.59 1.04
CA PRO A 14 -10.36 14.71 1.96
C PRO A 14 -10.27 13.78 3.18
N LEU A 15 -9.61 12.62 3.04
CA LEU A 15 -9.39 11.69 4.15
C LEU A 15 -8.35 12.22 5.14
N LEU A 16 -7.45 13.10 4.71
CA LEU A 16 -6.41 13.68 5.56
C LEU A 16 -6.96 14.65 6.61
N THR A 17 -8.21 15.12 6.47
CA THR A 17 -8.87 15.93 7.51
C THR A 17 -9.40 15.08 8.66
N LEU A 18 -9.43 13.75 8.50
CA LEU A 18 -9.97 12.79 9.46
C LEU A 18 -8.85 12.33 10.40
N THR A 19 -8.36 13.20 11.28
CA THR A 19 -7.17 12.92 12.14
C THR A 19 -7.34 11.73 13.10
N SER A 20 -8.57 11.25 13.30
CA SER A 20 -8.91 10.06 14.10
C SER A 20 -9.00 8.77 13.28
N LEU A 21 -8.65 8.81 12.00
CA LEU A 21 -8.64 7.66 11.11
C LEU A 21 -7.50 6.70 11.49
N THR A 22 -7.85 5.44 11.69
CA THR A 22 -6.88 4.41 12.09
C THR A 22 -6.56 3.44 10.95
N GLU A 23 -7.42 3.37 9.94
CA GLU A 23 -7.29 2.40 8.85
C GLU A 23 -7.62 3.06 7.50
N ILE A 24 -6.73 2.86 6.53
CA ILE A 24 -6.97 3.19 5.12
C ILE A 24 -6.76 1.92 4.31
N PHE A 25 -7.77 1.54 3.54
CA PHE A 25 -7.66 0.46 2.58
C PHE A 25 -8.03 0.95 1.17
N LEU A 26 -7.01 1.07 0.32
CA LEU A 26 -7.12 1.45 -1.09
C LEU A 26 -6.41 0.39 -1.94
N SER A 27 -7.21 -0.54 -2.47
CA SER A 27 -6.74 -1.59 -3.38
C SER A 27 -7.21 -1.28 -4.80
N LEU A 28 -6.43 -0.48 -5.51
CA LEU A 28 -6.81 0.05 -6.82
C LEU A 28 -5.72 -0.27 -7.84
N PRO A 29 -6.07 -0.49 -9.12
CA PRO A 29 -5.11 -0.94 -10.12
C PRO A 29 -4.00 0.08 -10.37
N TRP A 30 -4.26 1.39 -10.20
CA TRP A 30 -3.28 2.45 -10.47
C TRP A 30 -3.31 3.52 -9.38
N ILE A 31 -2.22 3.61 -8.64
CA ILE A 31 -1.98 4.62 -7.61
C ILE A 31 -0.69 5.36 -7.99
N ASP A 32 -0.79 6.67 -8.18
CA ASP A 32 0.34 7.58 -8.44
C ASP A 32 0.53 8.45 -7.20
N LEU A 33 1.27 7.87 -6.25
CA LEU A 33 1.74 8.55 -5.05
C LEU A 33 3.27 8.55 -5.08
N GLY A 34 3.85 9.63 -4.58
CA GLY A 34 5.28 9.76 -4.32
C GLY A 34 5.59 9.84 -2.83
N ASN A 35 6.88 10.01 -2.51
CA ASN A 35 7.36 10.15 -1.14
C ASN A 35 6.71 11.34 -0.40
N ASP A 36 6.55 12.49 -1.07
CA ASP A 36 5.92 13.69 -0.48
C ASP A 36 4.44 13.47 -0.12
N ASP A 37 3.77 12.58 -0.86
CA ASP A 37 2.38 12.23 -0.59
C ASP A 37 2.27 11.33 0.64
N LEU A 38 3.21 10.39 0.82
CA LEU A 38 3.30 9.58 2.04
C LEU A 38 3.65 10.42 3.26
N GLU A 39 4.52 11.42 3.12
CA GLU A 39 4.82 12.36 4.20
C GLU A 39 3.56 13.14 4.61
N GLN A 40 2.78 13.63 3.65
CA GLN A 40 1.50 14.27 3.94
C GLN A 40 0.53 13.33 4.66
N ILE A 41 0.40 12.08 4.22
CA ILE A 41 -0.42 11.06 4.90
C ILE A 41 0.06 10.87 6.34
N ALA A 42 1.37 10.72 6.54
CA ALA A 42 1.96 10.45 7.84
C ALA A 42 1.72 11.60 8.85
N LEU A 43 1.90 12.84 8.40
CA LEU A 43 1.75 14.03 9.23
C LEU A 43 0.30 14.30 9.63
N HIS A 44 -0.66 14.03 8.73
CA HIS A 44 -2.07 14.33 8.98
C HIS A 44 -2.80 13.20 9.70
N LEU A 45 -2.30 11.96 9.60
CA LEU A 45 -2.93 10.76 10.16
C LEU A 45 -2.02 10.04 11.16
N PRO A 46 -1.63 10.68 12.28
CA PRO A 46 -0.70 10.09 13.25
C PRO A 46 -1.26 8.85 13.98
N LEU A 47 -2.58 8.68 13.98
CA LEU A 47 -3.26 7.53 14.59
C LEU A 47 -3.43 6.35 13.62
N LEU A 48 -2.92 6.45 12.39
CA LEU A 48 -2.99 5.40 11.40
C LEU A 48 -2.23 4.16 11.87
N THR A 49 -2.93 3.02 11.92
CA THR A 49 -2.40 1.72 12.31
C THR A 49 -2.36 0.72 11.16
N ASN A 50 -3.27 0.82 10.18
CA ASN A 50 -3.31 -0.07 9.04
C ASN A 50 -3.38 0.75 7.75
N LEU A 51 -2.45 0.52 6.83
CA LEU A 51 -2.40 1.23 5.56
C LEU A 51 -2.23 0.23 4.42
N THR A 52 -3.21 0.17 3.52
CA THR A 52 -3.12 -0.57 2.27
C THR A 52 -3.23 0.42 1.10
N LEU A 53 -2.16 0.51 0.32
CA LEU A 53 -2.02 1.31 -0.90
C LEU A 53 -1.53 0.41 -2.05
N THR A 54 -2.00 -0.84 -2.12
CA THR A 54 -1.53 -1.78 -3.14
C THR A 54 -2.07 -1.40 -4.50
N SER A 55 -1.16 -1.24 -5.44
CA SER A 55 -1.46 -1.36 -6.86
C SER A 55 -1.23 -2.80 -7.31
N HIS A 56 -2.24 -3.40 -7.94
CA HIS A 56 -2.07 -4.68 -8.66
C HIS A 56 -1.39 -4.48 -10.03
N GLY A 57 -1.09 -3.22 -10.38
CA GLY A 57 -0.47 -2.75 -11.61
C GLY A 57 1.05 -2.63 -11.51
N LEU A 58 1.72 -2.80 -12.65
CA LEU A 58 3.17 -2.60 -12.78
C LEU A 58 3.52 -1.27 -13.46
N LEU A 59 2.51 -0.55 -13.97
CA LEU A 59 2.70 0.65 -14.78
C LEU A 59 1.70 1.75 -14.38
N PRO A 60 2.17 3.01 -14.22
CA PRO A 60 3.58 3.39 -14.16
C PRO A 60 4.28 2.80 -12.92
N PRO A 61 5.63 2.68 -12.92
CA PRO A 61 6.36 2.29 -11.72
C PRO A 61 5.98 3.17 -10.53
N PRO A 62 5.88 2.62 -9.32
CA PRO A 62 5.63 3.43 -8.13
C PRO A 62 6.71 4.49 -7.98
N ARG A 63 6.33 5.70 -7.55
CA ARG A 63 7.27 6.77 -7.23
C ARG A 63 7.65 6.80 -5.75
N ILE A 64 7.05 5.91 -4.97
CA ILE A 64 7.39 5.69 -3.57
C ILE A 64 8.65 4.84 -3.51
N THR A 65 9.58 5.25 -2.67
CA THR A 65 10.79 4.50 -2.36
C THR A 65 10.87 4.22 -0.86
N LEU A 66 11.92 3.52 -0.39
CA LEU A 66 12.08 3.25 1.04
C LEU A 66 12.16 4.54 1.88
N ARG A 67 12.73 5.61 1.31
CA ARG A 67 12.77 6.92 1.96
C ARG A 67 11.36 7.45 2.29
N GLY A 68 10.38 7.22 1.41
CA GLY A 68 8.99 7.61 1.64
C GLY A 68 8.36 6.90 2.85
N LEU A 69 8.84 5.70 3.19
CA LEU A 69 8.32 4.94 4.33
C LEU A 69 8.80 5.48 5.68
N VAL A 70 9.94 6.20 5.70
CA VAL A 70 10.54 6.73 6.93
C VAL A 70 9.55 7.61 7.69
N ARG A 71 8.85 8.51 7.00
CA ARG A 71 7.88 9.41 7.63
C ARG A 71 6.65 8.68 8.18
N LEU A 72 6.19 7.64 7.49
CA LEU A 72 5.13 6.78 8.01
C LEU A 72 5.56 6.10 9.31
N PHE A 73 6.78 5.55 9.36
CA PHE A 73 7.30 4.91 10.57
C PHE A 73 7.54 5.90 11.70
N GLU A 74 7.94 7.12 11.38
CA GLU A 74 8.14 8.20 12.35
C GLU A 74 6.83 8.62 13.02
N HIS A 75 5.81 8.95 12.22
CA HIS A 75 4.60 9.60 12.71
C HIS A 75 3.42 8.66 12.97
N CYS A 76 3.36 7.48 12.32
CA CYS A 76 2.23 6.57 12.42
C CYS A 76 2.59 5.30 13.20
N ALA A 77 1.70 4.88 14.10
CA ALA A 77 1.83 3.64 14.86
C ALA A 77 1.41 2.39 14.05
N LEU A 78 1.91 2.26 12.83
CA LEU A 78 1.51 1.20 11.89
C LEU A 78 1.79 -0.19 12.45
N ARG A 79 0.84 -1.10 12.22
CA ARG A 79 0.93 -2.53 12.51
C ARG A 79 0.97 -3.32 11.20
N PHE A 80 0.15 -2.90 10.25
CA PHE A 80 0.03 -3.47 8.92
C PHE A 80 0.31 -2.40 7.86
N LEU A 81 1.24 -2.68 6.95
CA LEU A 81 1.51 -1.87 5.78
C LEU A 81 1.51 -2.75 4.54
N ASP A 82 0.69 -2.42 3.55
CA ASP A 82 0.67 -3.04 2.23
C ASP A 82 0.83 -1.94 1.19
N ILE A 83 1.97 -1.92 0.48
CA ILE A 83 2.35 -0.83 -0.40
C ILE A 83 3.30 -1.32 -1.49
N VAL A 84 3.26 -0.69 -2.67
CA VAL A 84 4.22 -0.97 -3.74
C VAL A 84 5.25 0.15 -3.79
N ILE A 85 6.54 -0.20 -3.78
CA ILE A 85 7.67 0.72 -3.80
C ILE A 85 8.61 0.41 -4.97
N ASP A 86 9.41 1.39 -5.36
CA ASP A 86 10.52 1.22 -6.29
C ASP A 86 11.83 1.11 -5.52
N THR A 87 12.49 -0.03 -5.66
CA THR A 87 13.88 -0.26 -5.20
C THR A 87 14.75 -0.81 -6.33
N GLY A 88 14.46 -0.43 -7.58
CA GLY A 88 15.27 -0.79 -8.74
C GLY A 88 16.69 -0.24 -8.69
N ASP A 89 17.58 -0.75 -9.55
CA ASP A 89 19.00 -0.36 -9.56
C ASP A 89 19.24 1.14 -9.85
N ASN A 90 18.28 1.80 -10.51
CA ASN A 90 18.33 3.23 -10.79
C ASN A 90 17.99 4.11 -9.57
N VAL A 91 17.51 3.53 -8.47
CA VAL A 91 17.24 4.24 -7.23
C VAL A 91 18.57 4.52 -6.50
N PRO A 92 18.87 5.79 -6.16
CA PRO A 92 20.12 6.16 -5.50
C PRO A 92 20.34 5.41 -4.18
N GLU A 93 21.58 5.00 -3.90
CA GLU A 93 21.93 4.28 -2.67
C GLU A 93 21.68 5.11 -1.39
N LEU A 94 21.73 6.44 -1.50
CA LEU A 94 21.39 7.36 -0.41
C LEU A 94 19.97 7.18 0.13
N GLU A 95 19.07 6.54 -0.63
CA GLU A 95 17.71 6.28 -0.17
C GLU A 95 17.61 5.11 0.82
N PHE A 96 18.70 4.36 1.01
CA PHE A 96 18.77 3.22 1.92
C PHE A 96 19.54 3.54 3.21
N THR A 97 20.18 4.71 3.31
CA THR A 97 20.90 5.14 4.52
C THR A 97 19.96 5.96 5.41
N LEU A 98 19.84 5.56 6.68
CA LEU A 98 19.12 6.35 7.65
C LEU A 98 19.92 7.59 8.06
N PRO A 99 19.29 8.78 8.11
CA PRO A 99 19.87 9.91 8.81
C PRO A 99 20.29 9.50 10.23
N ALA A 100 21.51 9.84 10.64
CA ALA A 100 22.05 9.48 11.96
C ALA A 100 21.16 9.97 13.13
N GLU A 101 20.39 11.03 12.90
CA GLU A 101 19.43 11.60 13.84
C GLU A 101 18.20 10.71 14.04
N LEU A 102 17.80 9.96 13.01
CA LEU A 102 16.65 9.05 13.04
C LEU A 102 17.02 7.68 13.61
N SER A 103 18.27 7.23 13.48
CA SER A 103 18.70 5.92 14.00
C SER A 103 18.66 5.88 15.53
N GLN A 104 18.94 7.00 16.21
CA GLN A 104 18.89 7.09 17.68
C GLN A 104 17.48 7.23 18.24
N ASN A 105 16.59 7.86 17.47
CA ASN A 105 15.20 8.12 17.86
C ASN A 105 14.20 7.23 17.14
N LEU A 106 14.66 6.07 16.66
CA LEU A 106 13.88 5.07 15.97
C LEU A 106 12.54 4.90 16.70
N THR A 107 11.51 5.49 16.10
CA THR A 107 10.37 5.93 16.87
C THR A 107 9.71 4.72 17.51
N ARG A 108 9.15 4.91 18.71
CA ARG A 108 8.31 3.90 19.37
C ARG A 108 7.20 3.37 18.43
N ASN A 109 6.87 4.16 17.41
CA ASN A 109 5.91 3.87 16.35
C ASN A 109 6.42 2.78 15.38
N ALA A 110 7.63 2.91 14.83
CA ALA A 110 8.18 1.97 13.86
C ALA A 110 8.25 0.52 14.39
N ARG A 111 8.53 0.36 15.70
CA ARG A 111 8.55 -0.94 16.39
C ARG A 111 7.19 -1.66 16.48
N ARG A 112 6.10 -1.03 16.05
CA ARG A 112 4.76 -1.63 16.06
C ARG A 112 4.43 -2.37 14.77
N LEU A 113 5.18 -2.10 13.69
CA LEU A 113 4.96 -2.76 12.42
C LEU A 113 5.40 -4.21 12.54
N ASN A 114 4.47 -5.13 12.30
CA ASN A 114 4.75 -6.57 12.31
C ASN A 114 4.46 -7.22 10.96
N TYR A 115 3.72 -6.55 10.08
CA TYR A 115 3.38 -7.03 8.76
C TYR A 115 3.66 -5.97 7.70
N LEU A 116 4.45 -6.35 6.68
CA LEU A 116 4.79 -5.55 5.52
C LEU A 116 4.57 -6.38 4.25
N ASP A 117 3.57 -6.02 3.45
CA ASP A 117 3.40 -6.53 2.09
C ASP A 117 3.89 -5.48 1.10
N LEU A 118 4.88 -5.86 0.30
CA LEU A 118 5.46 -5.02 -0.74
C LEU A 118 4.80 -5.25 -2.10
N GLY A 119 3.76 -6.08 -2.18
CA GLY A 119 3.03 -6.33 -3.42
C GLY A 119 3.99 -6.67 -4.57
N ASN A 120 3.88 -5.95 -5.69
CA ASN A 120 4.70 -6.18 -6.88
C ASN A 120 5.91 -5.24 -6.97
N SER A 121 6.48 -4.86 -5.81
CA SER A 121 7.62 -3.95 -5.76
C SER A 121 8.79 -4.48 -6.57
N ARG A 122 9.38 -3.62 -7.39
CA ARG A 122 10.60 -3.93 -8.15
C ARG A 122 11.79 -3.85 -7.22
N ILE A 123 12.76 -4.73 -7.42
CA ILE A 123 14.00 -4.77 -6.65
C ILE A 123 15.19 -4.98 -7.58
N GLY A 124 16.22 -4.16 -7.43
CA GLY A 124 17.50 -4.31 -8.11
C GLY A 124 18.37 -5.38 -7.42
N PRO A 125 19.09 -6.25 -8.17
CA PRO A 125 19.98 -7.24 -7.57
C PRO A 125 21.05 -6.62 -6.66
N THR A 126 21.48 -5.39 -6.95
CA THR A 126 22.50 -4.67 -6.18
C THR A 126 21.97 -4.09 -4.86
N LYS A 127 20.66 -4.12 -4.63
CA LYS A 127 20.00 -3.43 -3.50
C LYS A 127 19.58 -4.37 -2.38
N VAL A 128 19.67 -5.68 -2.56
CA VAL A 128 19.18 -6.70 -1.62
C VAL A 128 19.71 -6.46 -0.20
N GLU A 129 21.03 -6.31 -0.06
CA GLU A 129 21.67 -6.10 1.24
C GLU A 129 21.27 -4.76 1.87
N SER A 130 21.33 -3.66 1.11
CA SER A 130 20.94 -2.34 1.60
C SER A 130 19.49 -2.28 2.08
N ILE A 131 18.58 -2.96 1.36
CA ILE A 131 17.17 -3.07 1.77
C ILE A 131 17.03 -3.88 3.05
N ALA A 132 17.70 -5.02 3.16
CA ALA A 132 17.64 -5.86 4.35
C ALA A 132 18.13 -5.12 5.59
N THR A 133 19.27 -4.41 5.46
CA THR A 133 19.82 -3.56 6.53
C THR A 133 18.84 -2.45 6.92
N PHE A 134 18.33 -1.69 5.93
CA PHE A 134 17.35 -0.63 6.18
C PHE A 134 16.12 -1.14 6.94
N LEU A 135 15.56 -2.29 6.53
CA LEU A 135 14.40 -2.88 7.19
C LEU A 135 14.73 -3.34 8.61
N SER A 136 15.90 -3.96 8.82
CA SER A 136 16.34 -4.44 10.14
C SER A 136 16.51 -3.29 11.15
N GLU A 137 16.98 -2.14 10.67
CA GLU A 137 17.10 -0.94 11.48
C GLU A 137 15.73 -0.30 11.72
N MET A 138 14.94 -0.06 10.67
CA MET A 138 13.69 0.69 10.76
C MET A 138 12.55 -0.05 11.43
N VAL A 139 12.38 -1.34 11.14
CA VAL A 139 11.21 -2.12 11.57
C VAL A 139 11.65 -3.43 12.21
N PRO A 140 12.45 -3.41 13.29
CA PRO A 140 13.13 -4.60 13.86
C PRO A 140 12.19 -5.67 14.44
N ARG A 141 10.88 -5.41 14.45
CA ARG A 141 9.84 -6.34 14.93
C ARG A 141 8.96 -6.86 13.79
N LEU A 142 9.38 -6.67 12.54
CA LEU A 142 8.69 -7.22 11.40
C LEU A 142 8.71 -8.75 11.47
N THR A 143 7.53 -9.37 11.61
CA THR A 143 7.37 -10.83 11.66
C THR A 143 7.00 -11.40 10.30
N THR A 144 6.47 -10.56 9.40
CA THR A 144 6.00 -11.00 8.10
C THR A 144 6.39 -9.97 7.04
N LEU A 145 7.22 -10.40 6.10
CA LEU A 145 7.58 -9.67 4.90
C LEU A 145 7.10 -10.47 3.69
N THR A 146 6.21 -9.91 2.89
CA THR A 146 5.74 -10.54 1.65
C THR A 146 5.98 -9.65 0.45
N ALA A 147 6.21 -10.27 -0.69
CA ALA A 147 6.27 -9.62 -2.00
C ALA A 147 5.98 -10.67 -3.07
N TRP A 148 5.39 -10.25 -4.19
CA TRP A 148 5.09 -11.11 -5.34
C TRP A 148 4.33 -12.40 -4.99
N THR A 149 3.40 -12.30 -4.04
CA THR A 149 2.60 -13.44 -3.55
C THR A 149 1.43 -13.79 -4.47
N ARG A 150 1.04 -12.88 -5.36
CA ARG A 150 -0.10 -13.08 -6.26
C ARG A 150 0.39 -13.61 -7.60
N ASN A 151 -0.24 -14.68 -8.08
CA ASN A 151 -0.01 -15.18 -9.44
C ASN A 151 -0.57 -14.13 -10.42
N ILE A 152 0.32 -13.34 -11.01
CA ILE A 152 -0.02 -12.31 -12.00
C ILE A 152 -0.05 -12.89 -13.43
N GLU A 153 0.05 -14.21 -13.54
CA GLU A 153 0.17 -14.95 -14.81
C GLU A 153 -0.94 -14.63 -15.83
N ASP A 154 -2.07 -14.07 -15.38
CA ASP A 154 -3.26 -13.85 -16.21
C ASP A 154 -3.50 -12.41 -16.72
N VAL A 155 -2.71 -11.39 -16.37
CA VAL A 155 -3.16 -9.97 -16.53
C VAL A 155 -2.33 -9.06 -17.44
N TYR A 156 -1.10 -9.41 -17.88
CA TYR A 156 -0.25 -8.44 -18.61
C TYR A 156 0.30 -8.92 -19.95
N LEU A 157 0.21 -8.02 -20.95
CA LEU A 157 0.62 -8.18 -22.35
C LEU A 157 2.03 -7.62 -22.65
N ASP A 158 2.73 -7.05 -21.68
CA ASP A 158 4.05 -6.42 -21.87
C ASP A 158 5.18 -7.18 -21.15
N PRO A 159 6.44 -7.10 -21.64
CA PRO A 159 7.60 -7.79 -21.08
C PRO A 159 8.05 -7.13 -19.77
N VAL A 160 7.31 -7.42 -18.71
CA VAL A 160 7.71 -7.11 -17.33
C VAL A 160 8.94 -7.97 -16.98
N PRO A 161 9.95 -7.45 -16.26
CA PRO A 161 11.03 -8.27 -15.71
C PRO A 161 10.45 -9.51 -15.02
N GLN A 162 10.97 -10.69 -15.37
CA GLN A 162 10.32 -11.96 -15.04
C GLN A 162 9.97 -12.02 -13.55
N PRO A 163 8.69 -12.21 -13.18
CA PRO A 163 8.21 -12.22 -11.78
C PRO A 163 9.03 -13.13 -10.85
N SER A 164 9.58 -14.22 -11.40
CA SER A 164 10.47 -15.16 -10.71
C SER A 164 11.73 -14.48 -10.15
N SER A 165 12.36 -13.57 -10.91
CA SER A 165 13.59 -12.88 -10.49
C SER A 165 13.34 -11.97 -9.28
N SER A 166 12.32 -11.10 -9.35
CA SER A 166 11.98 -10.19 -8.25
C SER A 166 11.52 -10.94 -7.00
N ARG A 167 10.75 -12.01 -7.17
CA ARG A 167 10.34 -12.89 -6.07
C ARG A 167 11.54 -13.53 -5.36
N MET A 168 12.55 -13.98 -6.10
CA MET A 168 13.78 -14.53 -5.51
C MET A 168 14.59 -13.47 -4.76
N LEU A 169 14.71 -12.26 -5.30
CA LEU A 169 15.44 -11.18 -4.64
C LEU A 169 14.75 -10.73 -3.33
N TRP A 170 13.43 -10.58 -3.32
CA TRP A 170 12.68 -10.28 -2.09
C TRP A 170 12.75 -11.41 -1.06
N LYS A 171 12.81 -12.67 -1.51
CA LYS A 171 13.08 -13.81 -0.63
C LYS A 171 14.46 -13.67 0.02
N GLN A 172 15.50 -13.28 -0.72
CA GLN A 172 16.83 -13.04 -0.16
C GLN A 172 16.82 -11.90 0.87
N VAL A 173 16.09 -10.80 0.62
CA VAL A 173 15.89 -9.72 1.61
C VAL A 173 15.28 -10.27 2.89
N ALA A 174 14.22 -11.08 2.79
CA ALA A 174 13.55 -11.68 3.95
C ALA A 174 14.48 -12.64 4.72
N ASP A 175 15.24 -13.46 4.01
CA ASP A 175 16.20 -14.40 4.59
C ASP A 175 17.32 -13.63 5.34
N MET A 176 17.85 -12.55 4.76
CA MET A 176 18.86 -11.68 5.41
C MET A 176 18.29 -10.94 6.62
N TYR A 177 17.09 -10.36 6.49
CA TYR A 177 16.39 -9.69 7.59
C TYR A 177 16.19 -10.66 8.78
N GLY A 178 15.77 -11.90 8.53
CA GLY A 178 15.59 -12.92 9.55
C GLY A 178 16.91 -13.37 10.21
N GLN A 179 17.99 -13.48 9.44
CA GLN A 179 19.32 -13.81 9.97
C GLN A 179 19.88 -12.70 10.85
N LEU A 180 19.54 -11.44 10.58
CA LEU A 180 19.90 -10.30 11.42
C LEU A 180 19.13 -10.25 12.76
N THR A 181 18.07 -11.07 12.92
CA THR A 181 17.16 -11.03 14.07
C THR A 181 17.01 -12.37 14.80
N LEU A 182 17.99 -13.27 14.74
CA LEU A 182 17.95 -14.55 15.46
C LEU A 182 18.20 -14.39 16.98
N HIS A 183 17.12 -14.04 17.69
CA HIS A 183 16.71 -14.70 18.94
C HIS A 183 15.38 -15.41 18.65
N GLU A 184 15.39 -16.74 18.72
CA GLU A 184 14.34 -17.65 18.22
C GLU A 184 12.95 -17.47 18.85
N GLN A 185 11.89 -17.53 18.01
CA GLN A 185 10.67 -18.32 18.26
C GLN A 185 9.82 -18.50 16.98
N SER A 186 9.17 -19.68 16.91
CA SER A 186 8.60 -20.33 15.70
C SER A 186 7.25 -19.79 15.20
N PRO A 187 6.88 -20.01 13.91
CA PRO A 187 5.75 -19.34 13.25
C PRO A 187 4.47 -20.19 13.10
N THR A 188 3.33 -19.53 12.91
CA THR A 188 2.10 -20.09 12.31
C THR A 188 1.50 -19.19 11.22
N ASN A 189 0.86 -19.86 10.24
CA ASN A 189 0.39 -19.41 8.92
C ASN A 189 -0.89 -18.54 8.95
N LEU A 190 -1.19 -17.82 7.85
CA LEU A 190 -2.57 -17.51 7.41
C LEU A 190 -2.69 -17.03 5.94
N CYS A 191 -3.86 -17.29 5.33
CA CYS A 191 -4.23 -17.22 3.90
C CYS A 191 -5.21 -16.06 3.54
N SER A 192 -5.56 -16.04 2.24
CA SER A 192 -6.10 -15.01 1.30
C SER A 192 -7.49 -14.37 1.49
N TRP A 193 -7.68 -13.21 0.82
CA TRP A 193 -8.97 -12.50 0.59
C TRP A 193 -9.06 -11.92 -0.85
N LYS A 194 -10.27 -11.90 -1.45
CA LYS A 194 -10.61 -11.20 -2.72
C LYS A 194 -11.94 -10.44 -2.58
N GLY A 195 -11.93 -9.15 -2.93
CA GLY A 195 -13.11 -8.27 -3.02
C GLY A 195 -12.69 -6.79 -2.93
N PHE A 196 -13.29 -5.91 -3.75
CA PHE A 196 -13.10 -4.46 -3.63
C PHE A 196 -13.90 -3.94 -2.44
N ASN A 197 -13.22 -3.49 -1.40
CA ASN A 197 -13.83 -2.85 -0.22
C ASN A 197 -13.03 -1.59 0.07
N MET A 198 -13.68 -0.44 0.21
CA MET A 198 -13.05 0.70 0.89
C MET A 198 -13.60 0.69 2.31
N VAL A 199 -12.76 0.33 3.28
CA VAL A 199 -13.14 0.30 4.70
C VAL A 199 -12.50 1.50 5.37
N VAL A 200 -13.32 2.36 5.96
CA VAL A 200 -12.90 3.53 6.73
C VAL A 200 -13.31 3.27 8.17
N ASN A 201 -12.34 3.07 9.05
CA ASN A 201 -12.58 2.79 10.46
C ASN A 201 -12.12 3.99 11.30
N VAL A 202 -13.05 4.57 12.06
CA VAL A 202 -12.81 5.76 12.89
C VAL A 202 -12.94 5.37 14.35
N LYS A 203 -11.99 5.80 15.18
CA LYS A 203 -12.01 5.49 16.62
C LYS A 203 -13.30 5.99 17.28
N PRO A 204 -13.99 5.18 18.12
CA PRO A 204 -15.21 5.61 18.79
C PRO A 204 -14.92 6.79 19.73
N GLY A 205 -15.66 7.90 19.59
CA GLY A 205 -15.70 8.98 20.59
C GLY A 205 -15.49 10.42 20.10
N ILE A 206 -15.26 10.68 18.81
CA ILE A 206 -15.02 12.05 18.30
C ILE A 206 -15.78 12.31 16.97
N VAL A 207 -16.87 13.09 17.08
CA VAL A 207 -17.56 13.91 16.04
C VAL A 207 -18.52 13.24 15.02
N GLU A 208 -19.55 14.02 14.69
CA GLU A 208 -20.81 13.77 13.97
C GLU A 208 -20.75 12.88 12.72
N ALA A 209 -21.57 11.82 12.74
CA ALA A 209 -21.79 10.88 11.63
C ALA A 209 -22.23 11.52 10.29
N LYS A 210 -22.73 12.77 10.28
CA LYS A 210 -23.30 13.42 9.09
C LYS A 210 -22.28 13.72 7.99
N TYR A 211 -21.04 14.09 8.34
CA TYR A 211 -20.01 14.44 7.34
C TYR A 211 -19.44 13.22 6.61
N TYR A 212 -19.33 12.09 7.31
CA TYR A 212 -18.84 10.84 6.74
C TYR A 212 -19.81 10.25 5.72
N THR A 213 -21.11 10.38 5.98
CA THR A 213 -22.16 9.96 5.05
C THR A 213 -22.09 10.75 3.75
N LEU A 214 -21.89 12.07 3.79
CA LEU A 214 -21.77 12.92 2.61
C LEU A 214 -20.51 12.65 1.78
N LEU A 215 -19.34 12.50 2.42
CA LEU A 215 -18.10 12.19 1.72
C LEU A 215 -18.14 10.77 1.11
N PHE A 216 -18.71 9.80 1.84
CA PHE A 216 -18.95 8.45 1.34
C PHE A 216 -19.94 8.46 0.18
N PHE A 217 -21.03 9.23 0.26
CA PHE A 217 -21.97 9.38 -0.86
C PHE A 217 -21.37 10.13 -2.04
N GLN A 218 -20.46 11.07 -1.84
CA GLN A 218 -19.81 11.79 -2.94
C GLN A 218 -18.80 10.90 -3.66
N LEU A 219 -17.97 10.16 -2.92
CA LEU A 219 -17.07 9.15 -3.48
C LEU A 219 -17.85 7.99 -4.12
N ALA A 220 -18.91 7.50 -3.45
CA ALA A 220 -19.78 6.48 -4.01
C ALA A 220 -20.57 6.99 -5.22
N ALA A 221 -21.02 8.24 -5.26
CA ALA A 221 -21.71 8.81 -6.41
C ALA A 221 -20.77 8.99 -7.59
N GLU A 222 -19.53 9.46 -7.38
CA GLU A 222 -18.53 9.51 -8.44
C GLU A 222 -18.23 8.10 -8.97
N GLN A 223 -18.09 7.10 -8.11
CA GLN A 223 -17.83 5.72 -8.50
C GLN A 223 -19.05 5.03 -9.13
N VAL A 224 -20.27 5.28 -8.64
CA VAL A 224 -21.53 4.81 -9.24
C VAL A 224 -21.75 5.46 -10.60
N MET A 225 -21.40 6.74 -10.77
CA MET A 225 -21.45 7.41 -12.06
C MET A 225 -20.40 6.85 -13.03
N ILE A 226 -19.22 6.46 -12.55
CA ILE A 226 -18.20 5.76 -13.34
C ILE A 226 -18.68 4.37 -13.76
N ILE A 227 -19.27 3.59 -12.84
CA ILE A 227 -19.86 2.27 -13.13
C ILE A 227 -21.05 2.41 -14.09
N ALA A 228 -21.94 3.38 -13.88
CA ALA A 228 -23.08 3.64 -14.73
C ALA A 228 -22.65 4.09 -16.14
N ARG A 229 -21.59 4.90 -16.27
CA ARG A 229 -20.99 5.25 -17.57
C ARG A 229 -20.39 4.03 -18.28
N ARG A 230 -19.79 3.09 -17.55
CA ARG A 230 -19.30 1.82 -18.12
C ARG A 230 -20.44 0.92 -18.57
N VAL A 231 -21.49 0.80 -17.75
CA VAL A 231 -22.71 0.05 -18.12
C VAL A 231 -23.34 0.68 -19.37
N ALA A 232 -23.48 2.01 -19.40
CA ALA A 232 -24.01 2.73 -20.56
C ALA A 232 -23.15 2.57 -21.82
N MET A 233 -21.81 2.60 -21.71
CA MET A 233 -20.93 2.37 -22.86
C MET A 233 -20.90 0.91 -23.32
N CYS A 234 -21.09 -0.07 -22.44
CA CYS A 234 -21.25 -1.48 -22.81
C CYS A 234 -22.61 -1.76 -23.48
N PHE A 235 -23.66 -1.04 -23.11
CA PHE A 235 -24.99 -1.16 -23.73
C PHE A 235 -25.07 -0.59 -25.16
N ILE A 236 -24.14 0.27 -25.56
CA ILE A 236 -24.06 0.77 -26.95
C ILE A 236 -23.48 -0.31 -27.89
N ASN A 237 -22.81 -1.35 -27.37
CA ASN A 237 -22.12 -2.37 -28.18
C ASN A 237 -22.56 -3.83 -27.96
N SER A 238 -23.51 -4.13 -27.07
CA SER A 238 -23.91 -5.53 -26.84
C SER A 238 -25.26 -5.68 -26.14
N SER A 239 -26.18 -6.39 -26.81
CA SER A 239 -27.52 -6.73 -26.32
C SER A 239 -27.45 -7.89 -25.31
N SER A 240 -27.44 -7.62 -24.02
CA SER A 240 -27.82 -8.59 -22.95
C SER A 240 -28.12 -7.89 -21.62
N LEU A 241 -29.24 -8.26 -20.99
CA LEU A 241 -29.77 -7.71 -19.74
C LEU A 241 -28.98 -8.18 -18.50
N LEU A 242 -28.65 -7.25 -17.60
CA LEU A 242 -28.15 -7.54 -16.25
C LEU A 242 -29.18 -7.06 -15.21
N VAL A 243 -29.64 -7.97 -14.35
CA VAL A 243 -30.54 -7.68 -13.22
C VAL A 243 -29.70 -7.44 -11.96
N ILE A 244 -29.83 -6.26 -11.36
CA ILE A 244 -29.23 -5.93 -10.05
C ILE A 244 -30.34 -6.01 -8.99
N ARG A 245 -30.20 -6.88 -7.99
CA ARG A 245 -31.02 -6.87 -6.78
C ARG A 245 -30.28 -6.14 -5.67
N THR A 246 -30.90 -5.09 -5.14
CA THR A 246 -30.45 -4.40 -3.93
C THR A 246 -31.16 -5.03 -2.73
N LEU A 247 -30.41 -5.66 -1.83
CA LEU A 247 -30.91 -6.03 -0.50
C LEU A 247 -30.62 -4.86 0.44
N MET A 248 -31.67 -4.11 0.76
CA MET A 248 -31.68 -3.22 1.91
C MET A 248 -32.16 -4.02 3.12
N VAL A 249 -31.27 -4.25 4.08
CA VAL A 249 -31.55 -4.18 5.53
C VAL A 249 -30.33 -3.58 6.20
#